data_AF-A0A7C1H030-F1
#
_entry.id   AF-A0A7C1H030-F1
#
_cell.length_a   1.000
_cell.length_b   1.000
_cell.length_c   1.000
_cell.angle_alpha   90.00
_cell.angle_beta   90.00
_cell.angle_gamma   90.00
#
_symmetry.space_group_name_H-M   'P 1'
#
loop_
_entity.id
_entity.type
_entity.pdbx_description
1 polymer ?
#
loop_
_entity_poly.entity_id
_entity_poly.type
_entity_poly.pdbx_seq_one_letter_code
_entity_poly.pdbx_strand_id
1 'polypeptide(L)'
;MKRIAATALIVMVSFTLGAYANDALLEQVLLLRLTEEADIGDYGMIEVLQGYGEYRAMMDNLEGKRADTCAALKAAIEADESSSKIMSLTRELMNIDMDILRARQSSVSEAGDVLGAKAMAQLYLIVSDMAAAKDALIAELTGQPAAGACPLTGQPCPMAAQPCAGAVPALSPEEAIMERVMVFLNKLAQKDLDGAMAAVADDFEHYDFRTKAQLRAFLDDAIATGYLDDIEILTEDAEVKIDGDKAVLYPIDITGIFGTVTLELVGEMRDGQYMLVSMDAFGI
;
A
#
# COMPACT_ATOMS: atom_id res chain seq x y z
N MET A 1 -15.53 -15.10 42.67
CA MET A 1 -16.62 -15.30 41.68
C MET A 1 -16.65 -14.15 40.68
N LYS A 2 -15.65 -14.05 39.80
CA LYS A 2 -15.60 -13.10 38.66
C LYS A 2 -14.77 -13.74 37.55
N ARG A 3 -15.26 -14.85 37.01
CA ARG A 3 -14.74 -15.58 35.83
C ARG A 3 -15.89 -16.35 35.19
N ILE A 4 -17.02 -15.69 34.94
CA ILE A 4 -18.16 -16.27 34.23
C ILE A 4 -18.86 -15.11 33.50
N ALA A 5 -18.26 -14.63 32.42
CA ALA A 5 -18.91 -13.72 31.46
C ALA A 5 -18.21 -13.73 30.09
N ALA A 6 -17.49 -14.81 29.75
CA ALA A 6 -16.79 -14.95 28.46
C ALA A 6 -17.14 -16.30 27.80
N THR A 7 -18.41 -16.71 27.89
CA THR A 7 -18.84 -18.03 27.40
C THR A 7 -20.30 -17.98 26.98
N ALA A 8 -20.58 -17.35 25.83
CA ALA A 8 -21.78 -17.61 25.01
C ALA A 8 -21.77 -16.75 23.73
N LEU A 9 -20.93 -17.10 22.75
CA LEU A 9 -21.30 -16.96 21.33
C LEU A 9 -20.38 -17.82 20.43
N ILE A 10 -20.31 -19.13 20.70
CA ILE A 10 -19.78 -20.10 19.74
C ILE A 10 -20.95 -21.01 19.38
N VAL A 11 -21.74 -20.63 18.38
CA VAL A 11 -22.65 -21.57 17.70
C VAL A 11 -22.71 -21.23 16.20
N MET A 12 -22.14 -22.15 15.42
CA MET A 12 -22.40 -22.47 14.01
C MET A 12 -22.41 -21.34 12.97
N VAL A 13 -21.30 -21.24 12.23
CA VAL A 13 -21.36 -20.82 10.82
C VAL A 13 -20.61 -21.85 9.99
N SER A 14 -21.36 -22.76 9.40
CA SER A 14 -20.90 -23.60 8.28
C SER A 14 -21.95 -23.50 7.17
N PHE A 15 -21.45 -23.39 5.94
CA PHE A 15 -22.11 -23.23 4.63
C PHE A 15 -22.21 -21.81 4.03
N THR A 16 -21.10 -21.39 3.42
CA THR A 16 -20.92 -21.08 1.97
C THR A 16 -21.96 -20.26 1.20
N LEU A 17 -22.84 -19.48 1.83
CA LEU A 17 -23.65 -18.45 1.15
C LEU A 17 -23.68 -17.09 1.91
N GLY A 18 -22.76 -16.87 2.85
CA GLY A 18 -22.73 -15.70 3.73
C GLY A 18 -21.40 -14.92 3.76
N ALA A 19 -20.59 -14.98 2.70
CA ALA A 19 -19.24 -14.39 2.69
C ALA A 19 -19.25 -12.86 2.99
N TYR A 20 -20.22 -12.11 2.46
CA TYR A 20 -20.28 -10.65 2.65
C TYR A 20 -20.71 -10.21 4.06
N ALA A 21 -21.59 -10.97 4.73
CA ALA A 21 -22.06 -10.61 6.08
C ALA A 21 -21.03 -10.94 7.17
N ASN A 22 -20.13 -11.89 6.92
CA ASN A 22 -19.04 -12.24 7.83
C ASN A 22 -17.87 -11.26 7.74
N ASP A 23 -17.60 -10.70 6.56
CA ASP A 23 -16.47 -9.80 6.33
C ASP A 23 -16.58 -8.51 7.14
N ALA A 24 -17.78 -7.92 7.18
CA ALA A 24 -18.01 -6.72 7.96
C ALA A 24 -17.89 -6.92 9.46
N LEU A 25 -18.30 -8.09 9.94
CA LEU A 25 -18.16 -8.46 11.33
C LEU A 25 -16.68 -8.72 11.69
N LEU A 26 -15.91 -9.35 10.80
CA LEU A 26 -14.47 -9.57 11.01
C LEU A 26 -13.72 -8.24 11.08
N GLU A 27 -14.03 -7.29 10.20
CA GLU A 27 -13.41 -5.97 10.20
C GLU A 27 -13.80 -5.14 11.42
N GLN A 28 -15.06 -5.21 11.86
CA GLN A 28 -15.47 -4.62 13.14
C GLN A 28 -14.71 -5.23 14.32
N VAL A 29 -14.49 -6.55 14.34
CA VAL A 29 -13.70 -7.20 15.40
C VAL A 29 -12.24 -6.77 15.37
N LEU A 30 -11.63 -6.60 14.19
CA LEU A 30 -10.27 -6.07 14.06
C LEU A 30 -10.16 -4.65 14.65
N LEU A 31 -11.13 -3.78 14.33
CA LEU A 31 -11.16 -2.42 14.85
C LEU A 31 -11.46 -2.35 16.34
N LEU A 32 -12.38 -3.18 16.84
CA LEU A 32 -12.65 -3.28 18.27
C LEU A 32 -11.38 -3.64 19.05
N ARG A 33 -10.61 -4.62 18.56
CA ARG A 33 -9.33 -4.99 19.17
C ARG A 33 -8.33 -3.83 19.16
N LEU A 34 -8.24 -3.12 18.04
CA LEU A 34 -7.39 -1.95 17.92
C LEU A 34 -7.77 -0.87 18.94
N THR A 35 -9.06 -0.57 19.07
CA THR A 35 -9.56 0.44 20.02
C THR A 35 -9.35 0.02 21.47
N GLU A 36 -9.49 -1.27 21.80
CA GLU A 36 -9.23 -1.82 23.13
C GLU A 36 -7.73 -1.78 23.47
N GLU A 37 -6.85 -2.17 22.53
CA GLU A 37 -5.39 -2.08 22.70
C GLU A 37 -4.88 -0.64 22.84
N ALA A 38 -5.60 0.31 22.25
CA ALA A 38 -5.32 1.73 22.31
C ALA A 38 -5.92 2.44 23.54
N ASP A 39 -6.63 1.72 24.42
CA ASP A 39 -7.33 2.25 25.61
C ASP A 39 -8.33 3.37 25.25
N ILE A 40 -9.00 3.24 24.11
CA ILE A 40 -10.00 4.21 23.65
C ILE A 40 -11.30 3.95 24.40
N GLY A 41 -11.84 5.00 25.02
CA GLY A 41 -13.12 4.91 25.71
C GLY A 41 -14.29 4.64 24.76
N ASP A 42 -15.40 4.12 25.31
CA ASP A 42 -16.59 3.68 24.55
C ASP A 42 -17.09 4.70 23.52
N TYR A 43 -17.00 6.00 23.82
CA TYR A 43 -17.41 7.07 22.89
C TYR A 43 -16.48 7.20 21.68
N GLY A 44 -15.15 7.13 21.89
CA GLY A 44 -14.18 7.16 20.79
C GLY A 44 -14.24 5.89 19.94
N MET A 45 -14.57 4.75 20.56
CA MET A 45 -14.81 3.50 19.83
C MET A 45 -16.03 3.60 18.89
N ILE A 46 -17.12 4.22 19.33
CA ILE A 46 -18.31 4.46 18.48
C ILE A 46 -17.95 5.35 17.29
N GLU A 47 -17.16 6.40 17.51
CA GLU A 47 -16.71 7.33 16.47
C GLU A 47 -15.82 6.63 15.44
N VAL A 48 -14.84 5.82 15.89
CA VAL A 48 -14.00 5.00 15.02
C VAL A 48 -14.83 4.01 14.18
N LEU A 49 -15.81 3.34 14.78
CA LEU A 49 -16.67 2.39 14.07
C LEU A 49 -17.60 3.07 13.06
N GLN A 50 -18.10 4.27 13.37
CA GLN A 50 -18.92 5.05 12.44
C GLN A 50 -18.10 5.54 11.25
N GLY A 51 -16.94 6.15 11.50
CA GLY A 51 -16.03 6.59 10.43
C GLY A 51 -15.56 5.42 9.56
N TYR A 52 -15.31 4.25 10.16
CA TYR A 52 -15.00 3.06 9.39
C TYR A 52 -16.16 2.59 8.50
N GLY A 53 -17.41 2.70 8.97
CA GLY A 53 -18.58 2.37 8.15
C GLY A 53 -18.64 3.19 6.86
N GLU A 54 -18.33 4.49 6.96
CA GLU A 54 -18.26 5.40 5.80
C GLU A 54 -17.08 5.06 4.89
N TYR A 55 -15.90 4.84 5.46
CA TYR A 55 -14.71 4.41 4.72
C TYR A 55 -14.95 3.10 3.97
N ARG A 56 -15.54 2.09 4.63
CA ARG A 56 -15.82 0.79 4.03
C ARG A 56 -16.81 0.91 2.87
N ALA A 57 -17.89 1.69 3.03
CA ALA A 57 -18.84 1.92 1.94
C ALA A 57 -18.20 2.61 0.73
N MET A 58 -17.29 3.57 0.97
CA MET A 58 -16.50 4.21 -0.08
C MET A 58 -15.56 3.21 -0.77
N MET A 59 -14.84 2.39 0.00
CA MET A 59 -13.94 1.36 -0.51
C MET A 59 -14.69 0.30 -1.33
N ASP A 60 -15.82 -0.21 -0.84
CA ASP A 60 -16.68 -1.15 -1.56
C ASP A 60 -17.11 -0.57 -2.92
N ASN A 61 -17.40 0.73 -2.98
CA ASN A 61 -17.75 1.41 -4.23
C ASN A 61 -16.55 1.49 -5.20
N LEU A 62 -15.38 1.88 -4.70
CA LEU A 62 -14.17 1.99 -5.51
C LEU A 62 -13.70 0.63 -6.02
N GLU A 63 -13.69 -0.39 -5.16
CA GLU A 63 -13.33 -1.75 -5.56
C GLU A 63 -14.33 -2.35 -6.55
N GLY A 64 -15.63 -2.03 -6.40
CA GLY A 64 -16.65 -2.37 -7.39
C GLY A 64 -16.38 -1.73 -8.76
N LYS A 65 -16.15 -0.41 -8.79
CA LYS A 65 -15.78 0.31 -10.02
C LYS A 65 -14.52 -0.24 -10.65
N ARG A 66 -13.50 -0.52 -9.83
CA ARG A 66 -12.24 -1.12 -10.27
C ARG A 66 -12.48 -2.45 -10.97
N ALA A 67 -13.29 -3.32 -10.36
CA ALA A 67 -13.63 -4.62 -10.92
C ALA A 67 -14.38 -4.49 -12.26
N ASP A 68 -15.36 -3.60 -12.33
CA ASP A 68 -16.15 -3.33 -13.53
C ASP A 68 -15.27 -2.76 -14.66
N THR A 69 -14.45 -1.74 -14.38
CA THR A 69 -13.54 -1.12 -15.36
C THR A 69 -12.46 -2.10 -15.81
N CYS A 70 -11.94 -2.94 -14.91
CA CYS A 70 -11.00 -4.01 -15.28
C CYS A 70 -11.65 -5.02 -16.23
N ALA A 71 -12.87 -5.46 -15.94
CA ALA A 71 -13.61 -6.37 -16.82
C ALA A 71 -13.88 -5.72 -18.20
N ALA A 72 -14.25 -4.44 -18.22
CA ALA A 72 -14.47 -3.69 -19.45
C ALA A 72 -13.19 -3.54 -20.29
N LEU A 73 -12.05 -3.25 -19.64
CA LEU A 73 -10.75 -3.15 -20.31
C LEU A 73 -10.33 -4.49 -20.92
N LYS A 74 -10.46 -5.60 -20.18
CA LYS A 74 -10.19 -6.94 -20.69
C LYS A 74 -11.04 -7.27 -21.91
N ALA A 75 -12.35 -7.00 -21.83
CA ALA A 75 -13.25 -7.19 -22.97
C ALA A 75 -12.88 -6.31 -24.17
N ALA A 76 -12.45 -5.07 -23.95
CA ALA A 76 -12.02 -4.17 -25.02
C ALA A 76 -10.75 -4.66 -25.73
N ILE A 77 -9.80 -5.22 -24.97
CA ILE A 77 -8.57 -5.82 -25.52
C ILE A 77 -8.92 -7.08 -26.33
N GLU A 78 -9.75 -7.98 -25.78
CA GLU A 78 -10.17 -9.21 -26.47
C GLU A 78 -10.95 -8.94 -27.76
N ALA A 79 -11.74 -7.87 -27.78
CA ALA A 79 -12.52 -7.44 -28.93
C ALA A 79 -11.73 -6.60 -29.95
N ASP A 80 -10.42 -6.36 -29.73
CA ASP A 80 -9.57 -5.48 -30.55
C ASP A 80 -10.22 -4.10 -30.81
N GLU A 81 -10.80 -3.54 -29.75
CA GLU A 81 -11.45 -2.22 -29.80
C GLU A 81 -10.45 -1.11 -30.11
N SER A 82 -10.97 0.07 -30.49
CA SER A 82 -10.12 1.20 -30.85
C SER A 82 -9.12 1.55 -29.73
N SER A 83 -7.89 1.92 -30.11
CA SER A 83 -6.84 2.30 -29.15
C SER A 83 -7.27 3.42 -28.21
N SER A 84 -8.13 4.33 -28.70
CA SER A 84 -8.72 5.41 -27.88
C SER A 84 -9.57 4.86 -26.72
N LYS A 85 -10.40 3.84 -26.98
CA LYS A 85 -11.26 3.21 -25.97
C LYS A 85 -10.44 2.44 -24.95
N ILE A 86 -9.44 1.68 -25.40
CA ILE A 86 -8.51 0.94 -24.52
C ILE A 86 -7.77 1.93 -23.61
N MET A 87 -7.15 2.98 -24.17
CA MET A 87 -6.45 4.00 -23.39
C MET A 87 -7.36 4.73 -22.40
N SER A 88 -8.62 4.99 -22.75
CA SER A 88 -9.59 5.60 -21.85
C SER A 88 -9.87 4.71 -20.64
N LEU A 89 -10.15 3.42 -20.86
CA LEU A 89 -10.42 2.45 -19.80
C LEU A 89 -9.18 2.18 -18.95
N THR A 90 -7.98 2.19 -19.56
CA THR A 90 -6.71 2.11 -18.82
C THR A 90 -6.58 3.31 -17.88
N ARG A 91 -6.71 4.55 -18.35
CA ARG A 91 -6.63 5.74 -17.48
C ARG A 91 -7.68 5.75 -16.38
N GLU A 92 -8.90 5.32 -16.70
CA GLU A 92 -9.97 5.21 -15.71
C GLU A 92 -9.62 4.21 -14.60
N LEU A 93 -9.04 3.05 -14.96
CA LEU A 93 -8.59 2.06 -13.98
C LEU A 93 -7.46 2.61 -13.10
N MET A 94 -6.45 3.27 -13.68
CA MET A 94 -5.35 3.89 -12.92
C MET A 94 -5.86 4.95 -11.95
N ASN A 95 -6.82 5.77 -12.37
CA ASN A 95 -7.43 6.78 -11.50
C ASN A 95 -8.16 6.13 -10.31
N ILE A 96 -8.91 5.05 -10.54
CA ILE A 96 -9.59 4.32 -9.46
C ILE A 96 -8.56 3.73 -8.49
N ASP A 97 -7.44 3.19 -8.99
CA ASP A 97 -6.38 2.62 -8.16
C ASP A 97 -5.72 3.70 -7.29
N MET A 98 -5.48 4.89 -7.84
CA MET A 98 -5.00 6.05 -7.08
C MET A 98 -6.02 6.55 -6.04
N ASP A 99 -7.31 6.57 -6.38
CA ASP A 99 -8.37 6.95 -5.44
C ASP A 99 -8.46 5.97 -4.27
N ILE A 100 -8.26 4.66 -4.51
CA ILE A 100 -8.18 3.63 -3.47
C ILE A 100 -6.99 3.89 -2.53
N LEU A 101 -5.81 4.21 -3.08
CA LEU A 101 -4.63 4.51 -2.28
C LEU A 101 -4.84 5.77 -1.43
N ARG A 102 -5.39 6.83 -2.01
CA ARG A 102 -5.71 8.07 -1.29
C ARG A 102 -6.75 7.85 -0.21
N ALA A 103 -7.80 7.07 -0.48
CA ALA A 103 -8.81 6.72 0.51
C ALA A 103 -8.21 6.00 1.73
N ARG A 104 -7.27 5.07 1.51
CA ARG A 104 -6.53 4.37 2.59
C ARG A 104 -5.64 5.32 3.39
N GLN A 105 -4.98 6.27 2.74
CA GLN A 105 -4.14 7.25 3.42
C GLN A 105 -4.96 8.25 4.23
N SER A 106 -6.07 8.77 3.66
CA SER A 106 -6.98 9.71 4.33
C SER A 106 -7.55 9.10 5.60
N SER A 107 -8.03 7.85 5.53
CA SER A 107 -8.63 7.20 6.70
C SER A 107 -7.65 6.97 7.85
N VAL A 108 -6.39 6.67 7.53
CA VAL A 108 -5.34 6.54 8.54
C VAL A 108 -4.95 7.90 9.12
N SER A 109 -4.84 8.93 8.28
CA SER A 109 -4.53 10.29 8.73
C SER A 109 -5.62 10.85 9.64
N GLU A 110 -6.89 10.73 9.26
CA GLU A 110 -8.03 11.19 10.05
C GLU A 110 -8.16 10.43 11.37
N ALA A 111 -7.88 9.12 11.36
CA ALA A 111 -7.85 8.34 12.58
C ALA A 111 -6.69 8.77 13.51
N GLY A 112 -5.65 9.40 13.00
CA GLY A 112 -4.50 9.86 13.78
C GLY A 112 -4.78 10.96 14.80
N ASP A 113 -5.86 11.70 14.60
CA ASP A 113 -6.30 12.72 15.56
C ASP A 113 -6.86 12.09 16.85
N VAL A 114 -7.27 10.81 16.78
CA VAL A 114 -7.89 10.05 17.88
C VAL A 114 -6.99 8.91 18.36
N LEU A 115 -6.18 8.34 17.47
CA LEU A 115 -5.31 7.20 17.73
C LEU A 115 -3.88 7.63 18.05
N GLY A 116 -3.28 7.05 19.09
CA GLY A 116 -1.84 7.17 19.32
C GLY A 116 -1.02 6.50 18.21
N ALA A 117 0.25 6.91 18.04
CA ALA A 117 1.13 6.47 16.94
C ALA A 117 1.20 4.95 16.73
N LYS A 118 1.17 4.15 17.82
CA LYS A 118 1.15 2.68 17.73
C LYS A 118 -0.16 2.17 17.10
N ALA A 119 -1.30 2.69 17.53
CA ALA A 119 -2.60 2.29 17.04
C ALA A 119 -2.83 2.75 15.59
N MET A 120 -2.32 3.93 15.23
CA MET A 120 -2.28 4.36 13.83
C MET A 120 -1.48 3.40 12.94
N ALA A 121 -0.28 2.99 13.36
CA ALA A 121 0.54 2.06 12.59
C ALA A 121 -0.15 0.69 12.44
N GLN A 122 -0.79 0.19 13.49
CA GLN A 122 -1.59 -1.03 13.44
C GLN A 122 -2.80 -0.88 12.51
N LEU A 123 -3.50 0.26 12.54
CA LEU A 123 -4.59 0.57 11.62
C LEU A 123 -4.11 0.56 10.17
N TYR A 124 -2.99 1.23 9.89
CA TYR A 124 -2.39 1.28 8.55
C TYR A 124 -2.09 -0.12 8.01
N LEU A 125 -1.46 -0.98 8.83
CA LEU A 125 -1.19 -2.36 8.44
C LEU A 125 -2.48 -3.12 8.09
N ILE A 126 -3.54 -2.96 8.91
CA ILE A 126 -4.84 -3.59 8.66
C ILE A 126 -5.47 -3.09 7.36
N VAL A 127 -5.52 -1.76 7.12
CA VAL A 127 -6.18 -1.23 5.90
C VAL A 127 -5.36 -1.42 4.63
N SER A 128 -4.04 -1.60 4.74
CA SER A 128 -3.16 -1.88 3.60
C SER A 128 -3.36 -3.30 3.05
N ASP A 129 -3.62 -4.28 3.92
CA ASP A 129 -3.85 -5.68 3.58
C ASP A 129 -4.97 -6.28 4.44
N MET A 130 -6.20 -5.82 4.17
CA MET A 130 -7.39 -6.23 4.92
C MET A 130 -7.68 -7.73 4.77
N ALA A 131 -7.32 -8.33 3.64
CA ALA A 131 -7.50 -9.75 3.40
C ALA A 131 -6.62 -10.58 4.35
N ALA A 132 -5.32 -10.28 4.41
CA ALA A 132 -4.42 -10.97 5.33
C ALA A 132 -4.79 -10.73 6.80
N ALA A 133 -5.22 -9.51 7.15
CA ALA A 133 -5.67 -9.19 8.50
C ALA A 133 -6.89 -10.04 8.93
N LYS A 134 -7.87 -10.20 8.03
CA LYS A 134 -9.05 -11.06 8.28
C LYS A 134 -8.67 -12.54 8.38
N ASP A 135 -7.80 -13.03 7.49
CA ASP A 135 -7.34 -14.42 7.54
C ASP A 135 -6.60 -14.73 8.84
N ALA A 136 -5.77 -13.80 9.32
CA ALA A 136 -5.10 -13.91 10.61
C ALA A 136 -6.08 -13.96 11.79
N LEU A 137 -7.14 -13.13 11.75
CA LEU A 137 -8.18 -13.14 12.77
C LEU A 137 -8.97 -14.45 12.76
N ILE A 138 -9.35 -14.96 11.59
CA ILE A 138 -10.06 -16.24 11.45
C ILE A 138 -9.21 -17.38 12.02
N ALA A 139 -7.90 -17.38 11.74
CA ALA A 139 -6.95 -18.37 12.25
C ALA A 139 -6.94 -18.40 13.79
N GLU A 140 -6.84 -17.21 14.40
CA GLU A 140 -6.83 -17.05 15.85
C GLU A 140 -8.15 -17.53 16.48
N LEU A 141 -9.30 -17.13 15.91
CA LEU A 141 -10.62 -17.47 16.43
C LEU A 141 -10.97 -18.95 16.30
N THR A 142 -10.44 -19.63 15.28
CA THR A 142 -10.74 -21.04 15.01
C THR A 142 -9.68 -21.99 15.59
N GLY A 143 -8.55 -21.47 16.07
CA GLY A 143 -7.41 -22.28 16.51
C GLY A 143 -6.77 -23.11 15.39
N GLN A 144 -7.14 -22.87 14.14
CA GLN A 144 -6.46 -23.43 12.98
C GLN A 144 -5.30 -22.51 12.60
N PRO A 145 -4.14 -23.06 12.22
CA PRO A 145 -3.09 -22.24 11.63
C PRO A 145 -3.68 -21.48 10.44
N ALA A 146 -3.36 -20.18 10.34
CA ALA A 146 -3.80 -19.34 9.25
C ALA A 146 -3.60 -20.07 7.93
N ALA A 147 -4.63 -20.08 7.08
CA ALA A 147 -4.58 -20.76 5.80
C ALA A 147 -3.41 -20.22 4.97
N GLY A 148 -2.27 -20.91 5.06
CA GLY A 148 -1.04 -20.72 4.29
C GLY A 148 -0.52 -19.29 4.17
N ALA A 149 0.41 -18.84 5.02
CA ALA A 149 1.82 -18.97 4.63
C ALA A 149 2.07 -20.19 3.74
N CYS A 150 2.18 -19.97 2.42
CA CYS A 150 2.50 -21.01 1.43
C CYS A 150 3.68 -21.87 1.88
N PRO A 151 3.50 -23.18 2.17
CA PRO A 151 4.61 -24.11 2.23
C PRO A 151 5.04 -24.46 0.81
N LEU A 152 6.36 -24.43 0.57
CA LEU A 152 7.09 -24.76 -0.67
C LEU A 152 6.89 -26.21 -1.16
N THR A 153 5.67 -26.73 -1.26
CA THR A 153 5.41 -28.09 -1.72
C THR A 153 4.22 -28.16 -2.67
N GLY A 154 4.43 -27.72 -3.91
CA GLY A 154 4.16 -28.51 -5.12
C GLY A 154 2.78 -29.13 -5.41
N GLN A 155 1.66 -28.74 -4.79
CA GLN A 155 0.33 -29.17 -5.26
C GLN A 155 -0.75 -28.06 -5.19
N PRO A 156 -1.72 -28.06 -6.13
CA PRO A 156 -2.59 -26.92 -6.41
C PRO A 156 -3.80 -26.85 -5.46
N CYS A 157 -4.08 -25.64 -4.95
CA CYS A 157 -5.29 -25.34 -4.18
C CYS A 157 -6.55 -25.27 -5.06
N PRO A 158 -7.73 -25.70 -4.56
CA PRO A 158 -9.00 -25.57 -5.28
C PRO A 158 -9.47 -24.11 -5.29
N MET A 159 -9.86 -23.62 -6.47
CA MET A 159 -10.30 -22.26 -6.77
C MET A 159 -11.47 -21.79 -5.88
N ALA A 160 -11.20 -20.83 -5.00
CA ALA A 160 -12.16 -19.79 -4.67
C ALA A 160 -12.23 -18.80 -5.85
N ALA A 161 -13.40 -18.21 -6.10
CA ALA A 161 -13.66 -17.30 -7.20
C ALA A 161 -12.54 -16.27 -7.34
N GLN A 162 -11.88 -16.28 -8.51
CA GLN A 162 -10.72 -15.45 -8.79
C GLN A 162 -11.09 -13.96 -8.64
N PRO A 163 -10.52 -13.21 -7.66
CA PRO A 163 -10.31 -11.79 -7.89
C PRO A 163 -9.52 -11.63 -9.19
N CYS A 164 -9.46 -10.45 -9.78
CA CYS A 164 -8.69 -10.18 -11.00
C CYS A 164 -7.14 -10.39 -10.87
N ALA A 165 -6.67 -11.35 -10.07
CA ALA A 165 -5.37 -12.00 -10.13
C ALA A 165 -5.33 -13.07 -11.26
N GLY A 166 -5.69 -12.66 -12.47
CA GLY A 166 -5.43 -13.40 -13.70
C GLY A 166 -4.57 -12.51 -14.58
N ALA A 167 -3.27 -12.81 -14.60
CA ALA A 167 -2.18 -12.01 -15.17
C ALA A 167 -2.27 -10.53 -14.77
N VAL A 168 -1.46 -10.13 -13.78
CA VAL A 168 -1.11 -8.71 -13.60
C VAL A 168 -0.80 -8.18 -15.00
N PRO A 169 -1.62 -7.29 -15.58
CA PRO A 169 -1.13 -6.51 -16.70
C PRO A 169 0.12 -5.88 -16.12
N ALA A 170 1.29 -6.16 -16.73
CA ALA A 170 2.53 -5.52 -16.32
C ALA A 170 2.18 -4.06 -16.03
N LEU A 171 2.38 -3.61 -14.77
CA LEU A 171 2.22 -2.22 -14.38
C LEU A 171 2.70 -1.38 -15.55
N SER A 172 1.93 -0.37 -15.96
CA SER A 172 2.46 0.50 -17.01
C SER A 172 3.85 0.95 -16.53
N PRO A 173 4.86 1.02 -17.41
CA PRO A 173 6.22 1.30 -16.98
C PRO A 173 6.31 2.58 -16.13
N GLU A 174 5.38 3.53 -16.34
CA GLU A 174 5.12 4.72 -15.54
C GLU A 174 4.69 4.42 -14.09
N GLU A 175 3.69 3.57 -13.89
CA GLU A 175 3.19 3.20 -12.56
C GLU A 175 4.19 2.35 -11.79
N ALA A 176 4.88 1.43 -12.48
CA ALA A 176 5.86 0.55 -11.87
C ALA A 176 7.05 1.32 -11.29
N ILE A 177 7.52 2.36 -11.99
CA ILE A 177 8.59 3.21 -11.48
C ILE A 177 8.08 4.15 -10.40
N MET A 178 6.87 4.72 -10.55
CA MET A 178 6.29 5.62 -9.56
C MET A 178 6.08 4.90 -8.21
N GLU A 179 5.50 3.71 -8.22
CA GLU A 179 5.35 2.86 -7.03
C GLU A 179 6.70 2.60 -6.37
N ARG A 180 7.71 2.23 -7.18
CA ARG A 180 9.04 1.91 -6.66
C ARG A 180 9.75 3.10 -6.04
N VAL A 181 9.67 4.25 -6.69
CA VAL A 181 10.22 5.50 -6.17
C VAL A 181 9.49 5.92 -4.91
N MET A 182 8.16 5.81 -4.87
CA MET A 182 7.39 6.12 -3.68
C MET A 182 7.75 5.19 -2.52
N VAL A 183 8.04 3.91 -2.78
CA VAL A 183 8.59 3.01 -1.76
C VAL A 183 9.94 3.55 -1.26
N PHE A 184 10.87 3.92 -2.13
CA PHE A 184 12.16 4.49 -1.73
C PHE A 184 11.99 5.76 -0.86
N LEU A 185 11.20 6.73 -1.32
CA LEU A 185 11.00 8.02 -0.66
C LEU A 185 10.25 7.89 0.67
N ASN A 186 9.19 7.09 0.72
CA ASN A 186 8.43 6.86 1.96
C ASN A 186 9.28 6.13 3.00
N LYS A 187 10.09 5.15 2.58
CA LYS A 187 11.03 4.47 3.47
C LYS A 187 12.09 5.42 4.00
N LEU A 188 12.56 6.34 3.15
CA LEU A 188 13.50 7.38 3.55
C LEU A 188 12.89 8.37 4.57
N ALA A 189 11.66 8.82 4.35
CA ALA A 189 10.92 9.67 5.29
C ALA A 189 10.67 8.97 6.65
N GLN A 190 10.49 7.65 6.63
CA GLN A 190 10.37 6.82 7.84
C GLN A 190 11.72 6.51 8.51
N LYS A 191 12.85 6.98 7.94
CA LYS A 191 14.21 6.64 8.36
C LYS A 191 14.50 5.13 8.32
N ASP A 192 13.71 4.38 7.54
CA ASP A 192 13.91 2.96 7.26
C ASP A 192 14.92 2.82 6.11
N LEU A 193 16.19 3.00 6.45
CA LEU A 193 17.27 2.97 5.47
C LEU A 193 17.43 1.59 4.83
N ASP A 194 17.14 0.50 5.55
CA ASP A 194 17.17 -0.85 4.98
C ASP A 194 16.07 -1.04 3.94
N GLY A 195 14.85 -0.57 4.24
CA GLY A 195 13.73 -0.55 3.31
C GLY A 195 13.98 0.33 2.08
N ALA A 196 14.58 1.51 2.27
CA ALA A 196 14.91 2.41 1.17
C ALA A 196 15.97 1.80 0.25
N MET A 197 17.06 1.29 0.82
CA MET A 197 18.17 0.71 0.03
C MET A 197 17.79 -0.57 -0.73
N ALA A 198 16.68 -1.24 -0.36
CA ALA A 198 16.12 -2.35 -1.11
C ALA A 198 15.56 -1.95 -2.48
N ALA A 199 15.27 -0.66 -2.69
CA ALA A 199 14.85 -0.09 -3.98
C ALA A 199 16.01 0.33 -4.89
N VAL A 200 17.24 0.30 -4.38
CA VAL A 200 18.44 0.78 -5.09
C VAL A 200 19.17 -0.39 -5.75
N ALA A 201 19.56 -0.22 -7.02
CA ALA A 201 20.33 -1.20 -7.78
C ALA A 201 21.74 -1.40 -7.19
N ASP A 202 22.28 -2.62 -7.25
CA ASP A 202 23.61 -2.90 -6.67
C ASP A 202 24.77 -2.21 -7.41
N ASP A 203 24.57 -1.91 -8.69
CA ASP A 203 25.46 -1.12 -9.55
C ASP A 203 25.05 0.37 -9.63
N PHE A 204 24.28 0.87 -8.65
CA PHE A 204 23.92 2.29 -8.58
C PHE A 204 25.17 3.16 -8.70
N GLU A 205 25.12 4.11 -9.62
CA GLU A 205 26.19 5.07 -9.87
C GLU A 205 25.66 6.50 -9.77
N HIS A 206 26.42 7.35 -9.10
CA HIS A 206 26.16 8.78 -8.95
C HIS A 206 27.47 9.54 -9.14
N TYR A 207 27.45 10.74 -9.72
CA TYR A 207 28.68 11.49 -10.00
C TYR A 207 29.49 11.83 -8.73
N ASP A 208 28.82 12.24 -7.65
CA ASP A 208 29.41 12.49 -6.33
C ASP A 208 29.58 11.25 -5.44
N PHE A 209 28.51 10.47 -5.21
CA PHE A 209 28.56 9.35 -4.26
C PHE A 209 29.05 8.05 -4.88
N ARG A 210 29.11 7.92 -6.20
CA ARG A 210 29.64 6.79 -7.01
C ARG A 210 29.04 5.40 -6.79
N THR A 211 28.64 5.00 -5.59
CA THR A 211 28.18 3.64 -5.28
C THR A 211 26.99 3.62 -4.32
N LYS A 212 26.21 2.53 -4.35
CA LYS A 212 25.12 2.24 -3.40
C LYS A 212 25.55 2.34 -1.92
N ALA A 213 26.77 1.89 -1.60
CA ALA A 213 27.28 1.92 -0.22
C ALA A 213 27.53 3.35 0.27
N GLN A 214 28.02 4.22 -0.61
CA GLN A 214 28.27 5.63 -0.30
C GLN A 214 26.96 6.44 -0.25
N LEU A 215 25.97 6.12 -1.10
CA LEU A 215 24.62 6.64 -0.95
C LEU A 215 24.05 6.29 0.42
N ARG A 216 24.17 5.02 0.85
CA ARG A 216 23.71 4.60 2.18
C ARG A 216 24.38 5.41 3.29
N ALA A 217 25.69 5.58 3.23
CA ALA A 217 26.43 6.34 4.24
C ALA A 217 26.00 7.81 4.28
N PHE A 218 25.76 8.43 3.12
CA PHE A 218 25.25 9.80 3.03
C PHE A 218 23.86 9.95 3.68
N LEU A 219 22.96 9.00 3.40
CA LEU A 219 21.60 9.02 3.99
C LEU A 219 21.64 8.73 5.50
N ASP A 220 22.53 7.85 5.96
CA ASP A 220 22.74 7.59 7.39
C ASP A 220 23.23 8.85 8.14
N ASP A 221 24.18 9.58 7.55
CA ASP A 221 24.63 10.88 8.07
C ASP A 221 23.48 11.91 8.08
N ALA A 222 22.66 11.97 7.03
CA ALA A 222 21.51 12.86 6.95
C ALA A 222 20.43 12.55 8.01
N ILE A 223 20.22 11.28 8.34
CA ILE A 223 19.38 10.86 9.47
C ILE A 223 20.01 11.33 10.79
N ALA A 224 21.31 11.08 10.98
CA ALA A 224 22.01 11.40 12.22
C ALA A 224 22.06 12.90 12.52
N THR A 225 22.10 13.76 11.49
CA THR A 225 22.07 15.22 11.62
C THR A 225 20.66 15.80 11.69
N GLY A 226 19.61 14.97 11.57
CA GLY A 226 18.21 15.39 11.60
C GLY A 226 17.72 16.06 10.31
N TYR A 227 18.44 15.90 9.19
CA TYR A 227 18.01 16.49 7.91
C TYR A 227 16.75 15.84 7.36
N LEU A 228 16.50 14.57 7.68
CA LEU A 228 15.31 13.85 7.25
C LEU A 228 14.15 13.92 8.27
N ASP A 229 14.25 14.80 9.27
CA ASP A 229 13.19 15.01 10.25
C ASP A 229 12.06 15.83 9.61
N ASP A 230 10.84 15.33 9.72
CA ASP A 230 9.60 15.98 9.24
C ASP A 230 9.66 16.45 7.77
N ILE A 231 10.36 15.68 6.92
CA ILE A 231 10.42 16.00 5.49
C ILE A 231 9.06 15.82 4.82
N GLU A 232 8.72 16.76 3.95
CA GLU A 232 7.53 16.72 3.11
C GLU A 232 7.94 16.38 1.68
N ILE A 233 7.29 15.37 1.09
CA ILE A 233 7.55 14.90 -0.27
C ILE A 233 6.39 15.33 -1.16
N LEU A 234 6.69 16.16 -2.15
CA LEU A 234 5.75 16.73 -3.11
C LEU A 234 6.03 16.15 -4.50
N THR A 235 5.06 15.41 -5.03
CA THR A 235 5.15 14.80 -6.37
C THR A 235 4.04 15.25 -7.30
N GLU A 236 3.37 16.35 -6.97
CA GLU A 236 2.20 16.85 -7.73
C GLU A 236 2.58 17.23 -9.16
N ASP A 237 3.79 17.75 -9.34
CA ASP A 237 4.34 18.15 -10.63
C ASP A 237 5.25 17.07 -11.27
N ALA A 238 5.40 15.90 -10.63
CA ALA A 238 6.33 14.88 -11.07
C ALA A 238 5.87 14.22 -12.37
N GLU A 239 6.72 14.30 -13.41
CA GLU A 239 6.52 13.63 -14.69
C GLU A 239 7.39 12.37 -14.78
N VAL A 240 6.83 11.30 -15.34
CA VAL A 240 7.60 10.11 -15.71
C VAL A 240 7.92 10.15 -17.20
N LYS A 241 9.20 10.02 -17.53
CA LYS A 241 9.70 9.87 -18.91
C LYS A 241 10.34 8.49 -19.06
N ILE A 242 9.74 7.63 -19.87
CA ILE A 242 10.28 6.31 -20.17
C ILE A 242 11.08 6.36 -21.48
N ASP A 243 12.28 5.80 -21.47
CA ASP A 243 13.11 5.52 -22.63
C ASP A 243 13.64 4.08 -22.57
N GLY A 244 12.93 3.17 -23.24
CA GLY A 244 13.23 1.73 -23.21
C GLY A 244 13.06 1.14 -21.81
N ASP A 245 14.14 0.57 -21.28
CA ASP A 245 14.17 -0.01 -19.93
C ASP A 245 14.45 1.02 -18.83
N LYS A 246 14.70 2.29 -19.20
CA LYS A 246 14.95 3.37 -18.25
C LYS A 246 13.72 4.25 -18.11
N ALA A 247 13.49 4.72 -16.89
CA ALA A 247 12.51 5.77 -16.66
C ALA A 247 13.09 6.83 -15.72
N VAL A 248 12.79 8.08 -16.03
CA VAL A 248 13.20 9.26 -15.29
C VAL A 248 11.97 9.88 -14.68
N LEU A 249 12.02 10.15 -13.38
CA LEU A 249 10.96 10.79 -12.64
C LEU A 249 11.48 12.12 -12.11
N TYR A 250 10.85 13.20 -12.56
CA TYR A 250 11.25 14.57 -12.25
C TYR A 250 10.10 15.53 -12.58
N PRO A 251 9.93 16.65 -11.85
CA PRO A 251 10.58 16.99 -10.58
C PRO A 251 9.91 16.32 -9.37
N ILE A 252 10.70 15.99 -8.35
CA ILE A 252 10.17 15.60 -7.03
C ILE A 252 10.70 16.58 -6.00
N ASP A 253 9.84 17.38 -5.40
CA ASP A 253 10.28 18.37 -4.42
C ASP A 253 10.24 17.78 -3.01
N ILE A 254 11.34 17.91 -2.28
CA ILE A 254 11.45 17.55 -0.88
C ILE A 254 11.72 18.81 -0.08
N THR A 255 10.85 19.09 0.90
CA THR A 255 11.01 20.21 1.82
C THR A 255 11.37 19.69 3.20
N GLY A 256 12.38 20.30 3.82
CA GLY A 256 12.79 19.98 5.19
C GLY A 256 13.52 21.16 5.84
N ILE A 257 14.22 20.89 6.94
CA ILE A 257 15.00 21.91 7.65
C ILE A 257 16.11 22.54 6.79
N PHE A 258 16.47 21.87 5.71
CA PHE A 258 17.48 22.27 4.73
C PHE A 258 16.91 23.16 3.61
N GLY A 259 15.61 23.49 3.63
CA GLY A 259 14.94 24.17 2.53
C GLY A 259 14.24 23.20 1.58
N THR A 260 14.07 23.59 0.32
CA THR A 260 13.44 22.75 -0.72
C THR A 260 14.49 22.30 -1.70
N VAL A 261 14.57 20.98 -1.92
CA VAL A 261 15.44 20.33 -2.88
C VAL A 261 14.58 19.59 -3.88
N THR A 262 14.87 19.75 -5.17
CA THR A 262 14.22 19.02 -6.25
C THR A 262 15.07 17.81 -6.61
N LEU A 263 14.48 16.62 -6.58
CA LEU A 263 15.11 15.38 -7.01
C LEU A 263 14.73 15.00 -8.44
N GLU A 264 15.71 14.47 -9.16
CA GLU A 264 15.53 13.63 -10.34
C GLU A 264 15.90 12.20 -9.97
N LEU A 265 15.01 11.24 -10.22
CA LEU A 265 15.26 9.83 -9.94
C LEU A 265 15.23 9.03 -11.24
N VAL A 266 16.26 8.21 -11.46
CA VAL A 266 16.37 7.34 -12.63
C VAL A 266 16.26 5.89 -12.19
N GLY A 267 15.19 5.23 -12.64
CA GLY A 267 14.97 3.80 -12.47
C GLY A 267 15.27 3.03 -13.76
N GLU A 268 15.71 1.79 -13.61
CA GLU A 268 15.89 0.84 -14.71
C GLU A 268 15.13 -0.46 -14.42
N MET A 269 14.39 -0.98 -15.39
CA MET A 269 13.63 -2.22 -15.28
C MET A 269 14.59 -3.42 -15.27
N ARG A 270 14.56 -4.21 -14.19
CA ARG A 270 15.42 -5.38 -13.99
C ARG A 270 14.64 -6.51 -13.34
N ASP A 271 14.70 -7.70 -13.92
CA ASP A 271 13.97 -8.87 -13.42
C ASP A 271 12.47 -8.63 -13.17
N GLY A 272 11.86 -7.73 -13.96
CA GLY A 272 10.45 -7.35 -13.83
C GLY A 272 10.15 -6.31 -12.74
N GLN A 273 11.17 -5.66 -12.17
CA GLN A 273 11.03 -4.59 -11.19
C GLN A 273 11.93 -3.40 -11.54
N TYR A 274 11.43 -2.18 -11.39
CA TYR A 274 12.32 -1.01 -11.45
C TYR A 274 13.28 -1.00 -10.27
N MET A 275 14.53 -0.65 -10.54
CA MET A 275 15.57 -0.45 -9.54
C MET A 275 16.17 0.93 -9.75
N LEU A 276 16.35 1.70 -8.67
CA LEU A 276 16.96 3.02 -8.73
C LEU A 276 18.44 2.86 -9.11
N VAL A 277 18.84 3.41 -10.26
CA VAL A 277 20.21 3.32 -10.79
C VAL A 277 20.97 4.64 -10.69
N SER A 278 20.27 5.77 -10.64
CA SER A 278 20.82 7.09 -10.41
C SER A 278 19.81 7.98 -9.69
N MET A 279 20.31 9.01 -9.01
CA MET A 279 19.55 10.08 -8.39
C MET A 279 20.34 11.37 -8.57
N ASP A 280 19.68 12.49 -8.82
CA ASP A 280 20.30 13.80 -8.78
C ASP A 280 19.44 14.71 -7.89
N ALA A 281 20.11 15.60 -7.16
CA ALA A 281 19.46 16.58 -6.29
C ALA A 281 19.86 17.99 -6.74
N PHE A 282 18.86 18.83 -6.97
CA PHE A 282 19.01 20.20 -7.42
C PHE A 282 18.41 21.15 -6.39
N GLY A 283 19.11 22.25 -6.12
CA GLY A 283 18.69 23.23 -5.13
C GLY A 283 19.49 23.18 -3.84
N ILE A 284 19.49 24.32 -3.14
CA ILE A 284 19.96 24.56 -1.78
C ILE A 284 19.03 25.63 -1.20
#